data_AF-A0A4Y5YIN6-F1
#
_entry.id   AF-A0A4Y5YIN6-F1
#
_cell.length_a   1.000
_cell.length_b   1.000
_cell.length_c   1.000
_cell.angle_alpha   90.00
_cell.angle_beta   90.00
_cell.angle_gamma   90.00
#
_symmetry.space_group_name_H-M   'P 1'
#
loop_
_entity.id
_entity.type
_entity.pdbx_description
1 polymer ?
#
loop_
_entity_poly.entity_id
_entity_poly.type
_entity_poly.pdbx_seq_one_letter_code
_entity_poly.pdbx_strand_id
1 'polypeptide(L)'
;MTLLISTAQTCPLCQQANDCAMVQGLDISACWCAKQPLHMPSVIAQNKTINFLAGFPDNQCICQSCMLKLMQQSDIDPVEIYMP
;
A
#
# COMPACT_ATOMS: atom_id res chain seq x y z
N MET A 1 -10.23 -19.59 21.13
CA MET A 1 -10.58 -18.65 20.05
C MET A 1 -9.30 -17.93 19.66
N THR A 2 -8.63 -18.38 18.61
CA THR A 2 -7.37 -17.81 18.17
C THR A 2 -7.68 -16.44 17.57
N LEU A 3 -7.35 -15.38 18.31
CA LEU A 3 -7.37 -14.00 17.84
C LEU A 3 -6.28 -13.85 16.78
N LEU A 4 -6.56 -14.33 15.57
CA LEU A 4 -5.88 -13.86 14.37
C LEU A 4 -6.39 -12.45 14.15
N ILE A 5 -5.81 -11.49 14.88
CA ILE A 5 -5.86 -10.09 14.49
C ILE A 5 -5.16 -10.08 13.14
N SER A 6 -5.94 -10.22 12.08
CA SER A 6 -5.45 -10.18 10.71
C SER A 6 -4.66 -8.90 10.61
N THR A 7 -3.33 -8.98 10.57
CA THR A 7 -2.42 -7.85 10.46
C THR A 7 -2.74 -6.98 9.23
N ALA A 8 -3.57 -7.49 8.33
CA ALA A 8 -4.17 -6.77 7.22
C ALA A 8 -5.23 -5.72 7.64
N GLN A 9 -5.98 -5.90 8.74
CA GLN A 9 -7.09 -5.01 9.13
C GLN A 9 -6.65 -3.61 9.52
N THR A 10 -5.44 -3.49 10.07
CA THR A 10 -4.83 -2.21 10.44
C THR A 10 -3.68 -1.90 9.51
N CYS A 11 -3.56 -0.64 9.09
CA CYS A 11 -2.39 -0.17 8.36
C CYS A 11 -1.16 -0.23 9.28
N PRO A 12 -0.08 -0.93 8.91
CA PRO A 12 1.06 -1.12 9.80
C PRO A 12 1.90 0.16 9.98
N LEU A 13 1.68 1.20 9.16
CA LEU A 13 2.34 2.50 9.25
C LEU A 13 1.70 3.46 10.26
N CYS A 14 0.37 3.50 10.32
CA CYS A 14 -0.35 4.46 11.17
C CYS A 14 -1.24 3.79 12.22
N GLN A 15 -1.30 2.45 12.22
CA GLN A 15 -2.13 1.62 13.09
C GLN A 15 -3.64 1.91 13.02
N GLN A 16 -4.07 2.71 12.03
CA GLN A 16 -5.48 2.98 11.74
C GLN A 16 -6.09 1.83 10.94
N ALA A 17 -7.41 1.82 10.82
CA ALA A 17 -8.11 0.90 9.91
C ALA A 17 -7.51 0.98 8.49
N ASN A 18 -7.33 -0.19 7.87
CA ASN A 18 -6.75 -0.27 6.53
C ASN A 18 -7.77 0.13 5.45
N ASP A 19 -9.04 -0.19 5.69
CA ASP A 19 -10.17 -0.03 4.78
C ASP A 19 -10.00 -0.66 3.39
N CYS A 20 -8.93 -1.43 3.13
CA CYS A 20 -8.80 -2.17 1.87
C CYS A 20 -9.84 -3.29 1.82
N ALA A 21 -10.60 -3.33 0.73
CA ALA A 21 -11.62 -4.34 0.45
C ALA A 21 -11.12 -5.79 0.67
N MET A 22 -9.85 -6.09 0.41
CA MET A 22 -9.24 -7.41 0.71
C MET A 22 -9.31 -7.81 2.18
N VAL A 23 -9.21 -6.85 3.12
CA VAL A 23 -9.31 -7.15 4.56
C VAL A 23 -10.74 -7.52 4.96
N GLN A 24 -11.70 -7.20 4.09
CA GLN A 24 -13.12 -7.52 4.21
C GLN A 24 -13.49 -8.76 3.40
N GLY A 25 -12.51 -9.46 2.81
CA GLY A 25 -12.74 -10.65 1.97
C GLY A 25 -13.22 -10.34 0.55
N LEU A 26 -13.13 -9.09 0.11
CA LEU A 26 -13.45 -8.68 -1.25
C LEU A 26 -12.22 -8.75 -2.16
N ASP A 27 -12.47 -8.71 -3.46
CA ASP A 27 -11.40 -8.76 -4.47
C ASP A 27 -10.47 -7.53 -4.42
N ILE A 28 -9.21 -7.70 -4.83
CA ILE A 28 -8.21 -6.62 -4.89
C ILE A 28 -8.66 -5.44 -5.76
N SER A 29 -9.44 -5.70 -6.83
CA SER A 29 -10.00 -4.66 -7.70
C SER A 29 -10.91 -3.66 -6.98
N ALA A 30 -11.46 -4.04 -5.82
CA ALA A 30 -12.27 -3.16 -4.98
C ALA A 30 -11.41 -2.23 -4.09
N CYS A 31 -10.12 -2.51 -3.87
CA CYS A 31 -9.25 -1.61 -3.11
C CYS A 31 -8.91 -0.35 -3.93
N TRP A 32 -8.92 0.81 -3.28
CA TRP A 32 -8.52 2.09 -3.89
C TRP A 32 -7.14 2.01 -4.58
N CYS A 33 -6.22 1.25 -4.00
CA CYS A 33 -4.86 1.09 -4.48
C CYS A 33 -4.78 0.40 -5.86
N ALA A 34 -5.72 -0.50 -6.19
CA ALA A 34 -5.79 -1.17 -7.48
C ALA A 34 -6.35 -0.28 -8.61
N LYS A 35 -6.97 0.85 -8.26
CA LYS A 35 -7.53 1.82 -9.21
C LYS A 35 -6.54 2.93 -9.57
N GLN A 36 -5.34 2.93 -8.98
CA GLN A 36 -4.35 3.95 -9.25
C GLN A 36 -3.54 3.61 -10.50
N PRO A 37 -3.05 4.63 -11.24
CA PRO A 37 -2.19 4.42 -12.41
C PRO A 37 -0.81 3.88 -12.03
N LEU A 38 -0.38 4.12 -10.78
CA LEU A 38 0.90 3.66 -10.26
C LEU A 38 0.81 2.23 -9.72
N HIS A 39 1.81 1.41 -10.04
CA HIS A 39 1.92 0.05 -9.52
C HIS A 39 2.33 0.07 -8.04
N MET A 40 1.34 -0.09 -7.16
CA MET A 40 1.49 0.01 -5.70
C MET A 40 2.55 -0.90 -5.09
N PRO A 41 2.68 -2.17 -5.50
CA PRO A 41 3.77 -3.02 -5.02
C PRO A 41 5.16 -2.44 -5.31
N SER A 42 5.34 -1.74 -6.44
CA SER A 42 6.61 -1.09 -6.78
C SER A 42 6.90 0.11 -5.89
N VAL A 43 5.88 0.90 -5.52
CA VAL A 43 6.04 2.00 -4.55
C VAL A 43 6.48 1.46 -3.19
N ILE A 44 5.85 0.37 -2.72
CA ILE A 44 6.22 -0.31 -1.47
C ILE A 44 7.65 -0.85 -1.56
N ALA A 45 8.02 -1.52 -2.65
CA ALA A 45 9.36 -2.07 -2.84
C ALA A 45 10.45 -0.98 -2.80
N GLN A 46 10.23 0.17 -3.45
CA GLN A 46 11.17 1.30 -3.41
C GLN A 46 11.32 1.85 -1.98
N ASN A 47 10.22 1.99 -1.25
CA ASN A 47 10.23 2.47 0.13
C ASN A 47 10.80 1.43 1.13
N LYS A 48 10.83 0.13 0.79
CA LYS A 48 11.60 -0.89 1.52
C LYS A 48 13.11 -0.68 1.35
N THR A 49 13.56 -0.39 0.15
CA THR A 49 14.99 -0.13 -0.15
C THR A 49 15.51 1.12 0.58
N ILE A 50 14.66 2.13 0.78
CA ILE A 50 14.98 3.37 1.53
C ILE A 50 14.85 3.15 3.06
N ASN A 51 14.70 1.91 3.52
CA ASN A 51 14.55 1.50 4.92
C ASN A 51 13.34 2.05 5.68
N PHE A 52 12.43 2.79 5.04
CA PHE A 52 11.20 3.26 5.68
C PHE A 52 10.24 2.10 6.01
N LEU A 53 10.27 1.06 5.17
CA LEU A 53 9.42 -0.13 5.30
C LEU A 53 10.18 -1.41 5.67
N ALA A 54 11.43 -1.30 6.12
CA ALA A 54 12.23 -2.46 6.49
C ALA A 54 11.57 -3.24 7.64
N GLY A 55 11.21 -4.50 7.37
CA GLY A 55 10.55 -5.39 8.33
C GLY A 55 9.04 -5.56 8.15
N PHE A 56 8.40 -4.85 7.22
CA PHE A 56 6.99 -5.13 6.90
C PHE A 56 6.85 -6.34 5.97
N PRO A 57 6.03 -7.36 6.31
CA PRO A 57 5.77 -8.48 5.42
C PRO A 57 5.13 -8.03 4.10
N ASP A 58 5.49 -8.73 3.01
CA ASP A 58 5.08 -8.42 1.64
C ASP A 58 3.57 -8.48 1.37
N ASN A 59 2.83 -9.18 2.25
CA ASN A 59 1.39 -9.41 2.11
C ASN A 59 0.55 -8.54 3.06
N GLN A 60 0.99 -7.32 3.35
CA GLN A 60 0.19 -6.37 4.12
C GLN A 60 -0.33 -5.22 3.24
N CYS A 61 -1.61 -4.96 3.37
CA CYS A 61 -2.22 -3.76 2.80
C CYS A 61 -1.67 -2.52 3.54
N ILE A 62 -1.55 -1.40 2.83
CA ILE A 62 -1.26 -0.08 3.41
C ILE A 62 -2.46 0.81 3.11
N CYS A 63 -2.97 1.53 4.11
CA CYS A 63 -4.14 2.39 3.91
C CYS A 63 -3.84 3.51 2.90
N GLN A 64 -4.90 4.03 2.28
CA GLN A 64 -4.83 5.09 1.27
C GLN A 64 -3.98 6.29 1.75
N SER A 65 -4.22 6.81 2.95
CA SER A 65 -3.52 8.00 3.45
C SER A 65 -2.01 7.78 3.61
N CYS A 66 -1.61 6.60 4.07
CA CYS A 66 -0.19 6.25 4.19
C CYS A 66 0.43 6.03 2.81
N MET A 67 -0.29 5.37 1.91
CA MET A 67 0.19 5.14 0.56
C MET A 67 0.41 6.45 -0.21
N LEU A 68 -0.52 7.40 -0.09
CA LEU A 68 -0.37 8.74 -0.68
C LEU A 68 0.88 9.46 -0.17
N LYS A 69 1.23 9.30 1.12
CA LYS A 69 2.47 9.85 1.67
C LYS A 69 3.71 9.16 1.10
N LEU A 70 3.69 7.82 1.01
CA LEU A 70 4.79 7.07 0.40
C LEU A 70 5.04 7.51 -1.04
N MET A 71 3.98 7.70 -1.82
CA MET A 71 4.04 8.19 -3.20
C MET A 71 4.64 9.59 -3.34
N GLN A 72 4.49 10.44 -2.32
CA GLN A 72 5.09 11.78 -2.29
C GLN A 72 6.55 11.75 -1.81
N GLN A 73 6.94 10.75 -1.01
CA GLN A 73 8.28 10.65 -0.43
C GLN A 73 9.27 9.91 -1.34
N SER A 74 8.79 8.93 -2.10
CA SER A 74 9.45 8.57 -3.35
C SER A 74 9.22 9.72 -4.30
N ASP A 75 10.26 10.48 -4.66
CA ASP A 75 10.23 11.40 -5.79
C ASP A 75 9.96 10.55 -7.06
N ILE A 76 8.69 10.18 -7.27
CA ILE A 76 8.24 9.57 -8.50
C ILE A 76 8.21 10.75 -9.46
N ASP A 77 9.32 10.96 -10.17
CA ASP A 77 9.33 11.74 -11.41
C ASP A 77 8.02 11.38 -12.15
N PRO A 78 7.15 12.37 -12.45
CA PRO A 78 5.90 12.10 -13.12
C PRO A 78 6.24 11.35 -14.39
N VAL A 79 5.75 10.10 -14.46
CA VAL A 79 5.85 9.22 -15.63
C VAL A 79 5.78 10.09 -16.87
N GLU A 80 6.91 10.18 -17.56
CA GLU A 80 7.04 10.87 -18.83
C GLU A 80 5.89 10.37 -19.69
N ILE A 81 4.94 11.26 -19.97
CA ILE A 81 3.82 11.01 -20.85
C ILE A 81 4.45 10.74 -22.21
N TYR A 82 4.69 9.47 -22.54
CA TYR A 82 4.99 9.06 -23.89
C TYR A 82 3.71 9.21 -24.71
N MET A 83 3.54 10.36 -25.37
CA MET A 83 2.65 10.48 -26.50
C MET A 83 3.36 9.94 -27.76
N PRO A 84 2.62 9.24 -28.64
CA PRO A 84 3.15 8.43 -29.74
C PRO A 84 3.87 9.23 -30.84
#